data_AF-A0A4E0R5Z4-F1
#
_entry.id   AF-A0A4E0R5Z4-F1
#
_cell.length_a   1.000
_cell.length_b   1.000
_cell.length_c   1.000
_cell.angle_alpha   90.00
_cell.angle_beta   90.00
_cell.angle_gamma   90.00
#
_symmetry.space_group_name_H-M   'P 1'
#
loop_
_entity.id
_entity.type
_entity.pdbx_description
1 polymer ?
#
loop_
_entity_poly.entity_id
_entity_poly.type
_entity_poly.pdbx_seq_one_letter_code
_entity_poly.pdbx_strand_id
1 'polypeptide(L)' 'MTHRKDGRRALIEIIGFWHPQYLQRKLRKIREAGRRDLILLVYESANVAQGVFEAGEVLTFSLGKNRC' A
#
# COMPACT_ATOMS: atom_id res chain seq x y z
N MET A 1 6.15 12.06 -2.97
CA MET A 1 5.98 12.60 -4.34
C MET A 1 5.04 13.80 -4.29
N THR A 2 5.28 14.84 -5.10
CA THR A 2 4.44 16.05 -5.14
C THR A 2 4.00 16.28 -6.58
N HIS A 3 2.71 16.42 -6.80
CA HIS A 3 2.17 16.66 -8.13
C HIS A 3 2.44 18.10 -8.56
N ARG A 4 3.06 18.27 -9.74
CA ARG A 4 3.60 19.57 -10.19
C ARG A 4 2.54 20.63 -10.50
N LYS A 5 1.33 20.24 -10.89
CA LYS A 5 0.28 21.21 -11.30
C LYS A 5 -0.62 21.66 -10.15
N ASP A 6 -0.87 20.81 -9.16
CA ASP A 6 -1.83 21.12 -8.07
C ASP A 6 -1.20 21.14 -6.67
N GLY A 7 0.12 20.89 -6.57
CA GLY A 7 0.85 20.90 -5.30
C GLY A 7 0.48 19.77 -4.33
N ARG A 8 -0.43 18.85 -4.71
CA ARG A 8 -0.84 17.74 -3.85
C ARG A 8 0.36 16.85 -3.59
N ARG A 9 0.50 16.43 -2.34
CA ARG A 9 1.56 15.54 -1.89
C ARG A 9 0.97 14.15 -1.71
N ALA A 10 1.74 13.14 -2.07
CA ALA A 10 1.46 11.74 -1.77
C ALA A 10 2.71 11.08 -1.21
N LEU A 11 2.55 10.32 -0.14
CA LEU A 11 3.53 9.45 0.48
C LEU A 11 3.29 8.04 -0.03
N ILE A 12 4.36 7.35 -0.38
CA ILE A 12 4.30 5.95 -0.79
C ILE A 12 5.09 5.15 0.22
N GLU A 13 4.47 4.13 0.80
CA GLU A 13 5.14 3.19 1.69
C GLU A 13 5.16 1.80 1.05
N ILE A 14 6.36 1.27 0.80
CA ILE A 14 6.55 -0.04 0.18
C ILE A 14 6.59 -1.11 1.28
N ILE A 15 5.71 -2.10 1.19
CA ILE A 15 5.57 -3.17 2.19
C ILE A 15 5.99 -4.51 1.56
N GLY A 16 7.14 -5.01 2.02
CA GLY A 16 7.74 -6.26 1.56
C GLY A 16 7.51 -7.48 2.45
N PHE A 17 6.84 -7.36 3.60
CA PHE A 17 6.41 -8.47 4.46
C PHE A 17 5.16 -8.07 5.22
N TRP A 18 4.10 -8.89 5.17
CA TRP A 18 2.83 -8.52 5.79
C TRP A 18 1.93 -9.71 6.08
N HIS A 19 1.02 -9.49 7.03
CA HIS A 19 -0.10 -10.37 7.34
C HIS A 19 -1.41 -9.57 7.19
N PRO A 20 -2.53 -10.17 6.75
CA PRO A 20 -3.80 -9.46 6.56
C PRO A 20 -4.20 -8.60 7.76
N GLN A 21 -4.07 -9.16 8.98
CA GLN A 21 -4.41 -8.44 10.21
C GLN A 21 -3.50 -7.23 10.49
N TYR A 22 -2.22 -7.28 10.07
CA TYR A 22 -1.30 -6.14 10.18
C TYR A 22 -1.75 -5.01 9.25
N LEU A 23 -2.03 -5.31 7.98
CA LEU A 23 -2.50 -4.31 7.01
C LEU A 23 -3.83 -3.70 7.45
N GLN A 24 -4.78 -4.51 7.93
CA GLN A 24 -6.06 -4.02 8.45
C GLN A 24 -5.89 -3.04 9.63
N ARG A 25 -5.01 -3.38 10.59
CA ARG A 25 -4.71 -2.47 11.71
C ARG A 25 -4.03 -1.19 11.25
N LYS A 26 -3.16 -1.27 10.24
CA LYS A 26 -2.48 -0.10 9.68
C LYS A 26 -3.44 0.83 8.94
N LEU A 27 -4.30 0.27 8.09
CA LEU A 27 -5.36 1.01 7.40
C LEU A 27 -6.30 1.71 8.38
N ARG A 28 -6.71 1.03 9.45
CA ARG A 28 -7.54 1.65 10.49
C ARG A 28 -6.87 2.89 11.09
N LYS A 29 -5.58 2.80 11.46
CA LYS A 29 -4.83 3.94 12.00
C LYS A 29 -4.71 5.10 11.01
N ILE A 30 -4.50 4.81 9.73
CA ILE A 30 -4.40 5.82 8.67
C ILE A 30 -5.73 6.58 8.54
N ARG A 31 -6.84 5.84 8.55
CA ARG A 31 -8.20 6.40 8.50
C ARG A 31 -8.53 7.21 9.74
N GLU A 32 -8.21 6.70 10.93
CA GLU A 32 -8.38 7.40 12.21
C GLU A 32 -7.55 8.70 12.25
N ALA A 33 -6.35 8.71 11.66
CA ALA A 33 -5.53 9.90 11.53
C ALA A 33 -5.99 10.87 10.42
N GLY A 34 -7.08 10.56 9.70
CA GLY A 34 -7.59 11.36 8.60
C GLY A 34 -6.62 11.49 7.43
N ARG A 35 -5.67 10.55 7.30
CA ARG A 35 -4.54 10.71 6.38
C ARG A 35 -4.87 10.18 4.99
N ARG A 36 -5.18 11.10 4.08
CA ARG A 36 -5.61 10.79 2.69
C ARG A 36 -4.49 10.84 1.65
N ASP A 37 -3.26 11.14 2.05
CA ASP A 37 -2.12 11.28 1.16
C ASP A 37 -1.13 10.12 1.26
N LEU A 38 -1.48 9.02 1.92
CA LEU A 38 -0.62 7.84 2.06
C LEU A 38 -1.14 6.70 1.18
N ILE A 39 -0.25 6.16 0.35
CA ILE A 39 -0.50 4.99 -0.51
C ILE A 39 0.40 3.86 -0.02
N LEU A 40 -0.19 2.72 0.31
CA LEU A 40 0.52 1.50 0.68
C LEU A 40 0.76 0.66 -0.58
N LEU A 41 2.03 0.45 -0.94
CA LEU A 41 2.44 -0.38 -2.06
C LEU A 41 2.88 -1.76 -1.55
N VAL A 42 2.02 -2.75 -1.69
CA VAL A 42 2.16 -4.07 -1.08
C VAL A 42 2.67 -5.09 -2.09
N TYR A 43 3.77 -5.77 -1.75
CA TYR A 43 4.30 -6.86 -2.58
C TYR A 43 3.42 -8.12 -2.42
N GLU A 44 2.85 -8.58 -3.53
CA GLU A 44 1.86 -9.67 -3.56
C GLU A 44 2.44 -11.01 -3.09
N SER A 45 3.68 -11.32 -3.47
CA SER A 45 4.30 -12.62 -3.20
C SER A 45 4.96 -12.71 -1.82
N ALA A 46 5.05 -11.60 -1.09
CA ALA A 46 5.49 -11.58 0.31
C ALA A 46 4.35 -11.87 1.30
N ASN A 47 3.20 -12.27 0.78
CA ASN A 47 2.02 -12.49 1.57
C ASN A 47 2.14 -13.76 2.41
N VAL A 48 1.96 -13.63 3.73
CA VAL A 48 1.92 -14.77 4.66
C VAL A 48 0.50 -15.38 4.75
N ALA A 49 -0.56 -14.73 4.22
CA ALA A 49 -1.94 -15.27 4.15
C ALA A 49 -2.89 -14.50 3.19
N GLN A 50 -3.83 -15.17 2.50
CA GLN A 50 -4.78 -14.52 1.56
C GLN A 50 -5.59 -13.37 2.20
N GLY A 51 -5.83 -12.30 1.44
CA GLY A 51 -6.69 -11.18 1.84
C GLY A 51 -7.07 -10.28 0.67
N VAL A 52 -8.26 -9.67 0.73
CA VAL A 52 -8.77 -8.69 -0.25
C VAL A 52 -8.83 -7.32 0.44
N PHE A 53 -8.37 -6.27 -0.23
CA PHE A 53 -8.41 -4.89 0.26
C PHE A 53 -9.17 -4.02 -0.74
N GLU A 54 -9.91 -3.03 -0.24
CA GLU A 54 -10.62 -2.09 -1.11
C GLU A 54 -9.65 -1.17 -1.83
N ALA A 55 -9.94 -0.92 -3.11
CA ALA A 55 -9.14 -0.07 -3.97
C ALA A 55 -9.17 1.39 -3.47
N GLY A 56 -7.99 1.98 -3.28
CA GLY A 56 -7.84 3.40 -2.92
C GLY A 56 -6.56 3.69 -2.15
N GLU A 57 -6.41 3.10 -0.95
CA GLU A 57 -5.26 3.31 -0.06
C GLU A 57 -4.16 2.25 -0.26
N VAL A 58 -4.49 1.13 -0.89
CA VAL A 58 -3.58 0.00 -1.14
C VAL A 58 -3.45 -0.25 -2.63
N LEU A 59 -2.21 -0.31 -3.11
CA LEU A 59 -1.84 -0.81 -4.42
C LEU A 59 -1.02 -2.08 -4.22
N THR A 60 -1.32 -3.12 -4.99
CA THR A 60 -0.51 -4.34 -5.00
C THR A 60 0.41 -4.35 -6.21
N PHE A 61 1.60 -4.95 -6.06
CA PHE A 61 2.52 -5.16 -7.16
C PHE A 61 3.20 -6.52 -7.07
N SER A 62 3.56 -7.05 -8.22
CA SER A 62 4.41 -8.23 -8.35
C SER A 62 5.67 -7.86 -9.11
N LEU A 63 6.78 -8.51 -8.75
CA LEU A 63 8.00 -8.41 -9.53
C LEU A 63 7.82 -9.31 -10.75
N GLY A 64 7.91 -8.73 -11.94
CA GLY A 64 7.90 -9.51 -13.17
C GLY A 64 8.99 -10.59 -13.08
N LYS A 65 8.63 -11.84 -13.41
CA LYS A 65 9.64 -12.89 -13.56
C LYS A 65 10.55 -12.47 -14.70
N ASN A 66 11.72 -11.90 -14.39
CA ASN A 66 12.82 -11.89 -15.33
C ASN A 66 13.15 -13.36 -15.59
N ARG A 67 12.66 -13.89 -16.71
CA ARG A 67 13.11 -15.16 -17.26
C ARG A 67 14.57 -14.92 -17.68
N CYS A 68 15.49 -15.28 -16.79
CA CYS A 68 16.81 -15.72 -17.20
C CYS A 68 16.67 -17.06 -17.92
#